data_AF-A0A918N3U2-F1
#
_entry.id   AF-A0A918N3U2-F1
#
_cell.length_a   1.000
_cell.length_b   1.000
_cell.length_c   1.000
_cell.angle_alpha   90.00
_cell.angle_beta   90.00
_cell.angle_gamma   90.00
#
_symmetry.space_group_name_H-M   'P 1'
#
loop_
_entity.id
_entity.type
_entity.pdbx_description
1 polymer ?
#
loop_
_entity_poly.entity_id
_entity_poly.type
_entity_poly.pdbx_seq_one_letter_code
_entity_poly.pdbx_strand_id
1 'polypeptide(L)'
;MKNYILPLLVFSSFLVYPNVVKKQSTPISVFTQNPIDRKLSAEEVKQRGIDLLVNQIIENIDEVDLRKTARSAIFETSYGFRWKMVNLSTSKVFIIKVDKDFKLISVRNADNSKNITP
;
A
#
# COMPACT_ATOMS: atom_id res chain seq x y z
N MET A 1 48.23 15.26 58.02
CA MET A 1 48.44 14.55 56.73
C MET A 1 47.40 13.44 56.69
N LYS A 2 46.31 13.56 55.89
CA LYS A 2 46.18 13.08 54.49
C LYS A 2 46.62 11.60 54.37
N ASN A 3 45.82 10.60 54.01
CA ASN A 3 44.71 10.59 53.04
C ASN A 3 43.67 9.49 53.33
N TYR A 4 42.45 9.81 52.92
CA TYR A 4 41.26 8.98 52.80
C TYR A 4 41.47 7.86 51.77
N ILE A 5 41.48 6.61 52.22
CA ILE A 5 41.39 5.43 51.35
C ILE A 5 40.21 4.61 51.87
N LEU A 6 38.99 4.97 51.47
CA LEU A 6 37.87 4.02 51.47
C LEU A 6 36.56 4.44 50.75
N PRO A 7 36.46 5.53 49.95
CA PRO A 7 35.28 5.71 49.11
C PRO A 7 35.66 5.75 47.63
N LEU A 8 36.30 4.70 47.09
CA LEU A 8 36.51 4.59 45.64
C LEU A 8 36.00 3.26 45.05
N LEU A 9 35.34 2.42 45.85
CA LEU A 9 34.87 1.10 45.42
C LEU A 9 33.34 0.91 45.51
N VAL A 10 32.58 2.01 45.63
CA VAL A 10 31.10 1.94 45.66
C VAL A 10 30.47 2.60 44.42
N PHE A 11 31.27 3.20 43.53
CA PHE A 11 30.74 3.95 42.37
C PHE A 11 30.83 3.23 41.02
N SER A 12 31.40 2.03 40.94
CA SER A 12 31.60 1.32 39.66
C SER A 12 30.50 0.30 39.31
N SER A 13 29.51 0.06 40.16
CA SER A 13 28.46 -0.94 39.92
C SER A 13 27.26 -0.44 39.10
N PHE A 14 27.25 0.80 38.61
CA PHE A 14 26.10 1.37 37.88
C PHE A 14 26.17 1.32 36.34
N LEU A 15 27.16 0.66 35.74
CA LEU A 15 27.38 0.74 34.29
C LEU A 15 27.22 -0.56 33.48
N VAL A 16 26.38 -1.52 33.89
CA VAL A 16 25.96 -2.58 32.95
C VAL A 16 24.51 -3.02 33.21
N TYR A 17 23.55 -2.23 32.74
CA TYR A 17 22.23 -2.77 32.39
C TYR A 17 22.15 -2.84 30.87
N PRO A 18 22.24 -4.02 30.24
CA PRO A 18 21.79 -4.13 28.87
C PRO A 18 20.27 -4.01 28.95
N ASN A 19 19.75 -2.93 28.38
CA ASN A 19 18.33 -2.75 28.16
C ASN A 19 17.90 -3.74 27.06
N VAL A 20 17.87 -5.03 27.40
CA VAL A 20 17.27 -6.05 26.56
C VAL A 20 15.77 -5.83 26.69
N VAL A 21 15.26 -4.92 25.88
CA VAL A 21 13.85 -4.88 25.53
C VAL A 21 13.56 -6.25 24.91
N LYS A 22 13.13 -7.20 25.74
CA LYS A 22 12.36 -8.34 25.26
C LYS A 22 11.15 -7.72 24.57
N LYS A 23 11.23 -7.56 23.25
CA LYS A 23 10.06 -7.53 22.39
C LYS A 23 9.38 -8.88 22.62
N GLN A 24 8.53 -8.92 23.63
CA GLN A 24 7.47 -9.90 23.70
C GLN A 24 6.63 -9.62 22.46
N SER A 25 6.88 -10.40 21.41
CA SER A 25 6.03 -10.44 20.23
C SER A 25 4.71 -11.07 20.68
N THR A 26 3.90 -10.29 21.39
CA THR A 26 2.46 -10.39 21.23
C THR A 26 2.19 -10.23 19.74
N PRO A 27 1.42 -11.12 19.10
CA PRO A 27 0.99 -10.90 17.73
C PRO A 27 -0.11 -9.85 17.79
N ILE A 28 0.24 -8.61 18.11
CA ILE A 28 -0.58 -7.49 17.68
C ILE A 28 -0.40 -7.53 16.18
N SER A 29 -1.49 -7.83 15.47
CA SER A 29 -1.58 -7.68 14.03
C SER A 29 -1.18 -6.26 13.69
N VAL A 30 0.12 -6.05 13.45
CA VAL A 30 0.61 -4.84 12.83
C VAL A 30 0.02 -4.95 11.43
N PHE A 31 -1.14 -4.31 11.26
CA PHE A 31 -1.63 -3.87 9.97
C PHE A 31 -0.40 -3.33 9.26
N THR A 32 0.14 -4.16 8.38
CA THR A 32 1.37 -3.88 7.67
C THR A 32 1.05 -2.61 6.92
N GLN A 33 1.67 -1.49 7.32
CA GLN A 33 1.53 -0.23 6.62
C GLN A 33 1.72 -0.55 5.15
N ASN A 34 0.68 -0.33 4.35
CA ASN A 34 0.72 -0.57 2.91
C ASN A 34 2.04 0.02 2.40
N PRO A 35 2.91 -0.74 1.72
CA PRO A 35 4.03 -0.13 1.03
C PRO A 35 3.43 0.97 0.16
N ILE A 36 3.94 2.19 0.32
CA ILE A 36 3.34 3.41 -0.25
C ILE A 36 3.05 3.13 -1.73
N ASP A 37 1.76 3.04 -2.07
CA ASP A 37 1.30 2.77 -3.43
C ASP A 37 1.98 3.77 -4.37
N ARG A 38 2.85 3.29 -5.27
CA ARG A 38 3.63 4.13 -6.16
C ARG A 38 2.78 4.53 -7.36
N LYS A 39 2.48 5.82 -7.50
CA LYS A 39 1.80 6.33 -8.69
C LYS A 39 2.74 6.22 -9.89
N LEU A 40 2.29 5.58 -10.96
CA LEU A 40 3.05 5.47 -12.21
C LEU A 40 2.92 6.74 -13.06
N SER A 41 3.99 7.13 -13.74
CA SER A 41 3.96 8.22 -14.73
C SER A 41 3.25 7.79 -16.02
N ALA A 42 2.88 8.75 -16.86
CA ALA A 42 2.25 8.45 -18.15
C ALA A 42 3.21 7.70 -19.09
N GLU A 43 4.49 8.06 -19.05
CA GLU A 43 5.56 7.43 -19.83
C GLU A 43 5.77 5.97 -19.42
N GLU A 44 5.80 5.69 -18.11
CA GLU A 44 5.93 4.32 -17.60
C GLU A 44 4.73 3.46 -17.99
N VAL A 45 3.52 4.00 -17.89
CA VAL A 45 2.29 3.30 -18.28
C VAL A 45 2.30 2.98 -19.76
N LYS A 46 2.73 3.93 -20.60
CA LYS A 46 2.86 3.75 -22.05
C LYS A 46 3.93 2.73 -22.40
N GLN A 47 5.12 2.84 -21.80
CA GLN A 47 6.26 1.95 -22.06
C GLN A 47 5.95 0.49 -21.67
N ARG A 48 5.21 0.30 -20.57
CA ARG A 48 4.80 -1.02 -20.09
C ARG A 48 3.53 -1.56 -20.75
N GLY A 49 2.91 -0.80 -21.66
CA GLY A 49 1.67 -1.22 -22.34
C GLY A 49 0.46 -1.39 -21.41
N ILE A 50 0.49 -0.80 -20.21
CA ILE A 50 -0.53 -1.05 -19.18
C ILE A 50 -1.90 -0.53 -19.64
N ASP A 51 -1.96 0.54 -20.42
CA ASP A 51 -3.23 1.08 -20.95
C ASP A 51 -4.01 0.06 -21.79
N LEU A 52 -3.32 -0.81 -22.56
CA LEU A 52 -3.99 -1.84 -23.36
C LEU A 52 -4.59 -2.94 -22.47
N LEU A 53 -3.84 -3.38 -21.46
CA LEU A 53 -4.28 -4.39 -20.50
C LEU A 53 -5.47 -3.89 -19.68
N VAL A 54 -5.45 -2.61 -19.30
CA VAL A 54 -6.56 -1.95 -18.60
C VAL A 54 -7.85 -2.03 -19.41
N ASN A 55 -7.80 -1.66 -20.69
CA ASN A 55 -8.98 -1.67 -21.54
C ASN A 55 -9.57 -3.07 -21.70
N GLN A 56 -8.72 -4.09 -21.90
CA GLN A 56 -9.16 -5.48 -22.01
C GLN A 56 -9.84 -5.98 -20.73
N ILE A 57 -9.30 -5.66 -19.56
CA ILE A 57 -9.93 -6.09 -18.30
C ILE A 57 -11.25 -5.34 -18.08
N ILE A 58 -11.30 -4.05 -18.41
CA ILE A 58 -12.51 -3.25 -18.19
C ILE A 58 -13.64 -3.64 -19.13
N GLU A 59 -13.34 -4.02 -20.37
CA GLU A 59 -14.33 -4.55 -21.33
C GLU A 59 -15.10 -5.75 -20.77
N ASN A 60 -14.50 -6.50 -19.85
CA ASN A 60 -15.13 -7.66 -19.22
C ASN A 60 -15.92 -7.32 -17.94
N ILE A 61 -16.06 -6.03 -17.58
CA ILE A 61 -16.83 -5.60 -16.40
C ILE A 61 -18.16 -5.00 -16.87
N ASP A 62 -19.26 -5.71 -16.70
CA ASP A 62 -20.59 -5.34 -17.20
C ASP A 62 -21.05 -3.92 -16.81
N GLU A 63 -20.70 -3.45 -15.61
CA GLU A 63 -21.11 -2.12 -15.12
C GLU A 63 -20.25 -0.95 -15.65
N VAL A 64 -19.15 -1.23 -16.37
CA VAL A 64 -18.18 -0.20 -16.78
C VAL A 64 -18.15 -0.02 -18.30
N ASP A 65 -18.83 1.03 -18.76
CA ASP A 65 -18.78 1.46 -20.17
C ASP A 65 -17.48 2.23 -20.48
N LEU A 66 -16.54 1.59 -21.18
CA LEU A 66 -15.26 2.18 -21.59
C LEU A 66 -15.42 3.54 -22.28
N ARG A 67 -16.47 3.72 -23.10
CA ARG A 67 -16.69 4.96 -23.87
C ARG A 67 -17.03 6.14 -22.97
N LYS A 68 -17.51 5.87 -21.76
CA LYS A 68 -17.89 6.86 -20.76
C LYS A 68 -16.91 6.92 -19.62
N THR A 69 -15.80 6.17 -19.66
CA THR A 69 -14.81 6.18 -18.58
C THR A 69 -13.46 6.68 -19.04
N ALA A 70 -12.83 7.48 -18.18
CA ALA A 70 -11.46 7.92 -18.34
C ALA A 70 -10.61 7.39 -17.18
N ARG A 71 -9.37 7.03 -17.51
CA ARG A 71 -8.37 6.68 -16.52
C ARG A 71 -7.84 7.94 -15.83
N SER A 72 -7.92 7.97 -14.50
CA SER A 72 -7.40 9.07 -13.68
C SER A 72 -5.98 8.81 -13.17
N ALA A 73 -5.70 7.59 -12.68
CA ALA A 73 -4.39 7.25 -12.14
C ALA A 73 -4.16 5.73 -12.11
N ILE A 74 -2.89 5.32 -12.19
CA ILE A 74 -2.45 3.95 -11.94
C ILE A 74 -1.46 3.96 -10.80
N PHE A 75 -1.62 3.02 -9.89
CA PHE A 75 -0.72 2.79 -8.78
C PHE A 75 -0.19 1.36 -8.86
N GLU A 76 1.12 1.22 -8.70
CA GLU A 76 1.80 -0.04 -8.45
C GLU A 76 1.75 -0.29 -6.94
N THR A 77 1.27 -1.48 -6.56
CA THR A 77 1.03 -1.89 -5.17
C THR A 77 1.77 -3.18 -4.87
N SER A 78 1.80 -3.62 -3.62
CA SER A 78 2.39 -4.92 -3.26
C SER A 78 1.72 -6.11 -3.95
N TYR A 79 0.41 -6.03 -4.17
CA TYR A 79 -0.38 -7.10 -4.78
C TYR A 79 -0.39 -7.05 -6.31
N GLY A 80 -0.01 -5.94 -6.94
CA GLY A 80 -0.09 -5.77 -8.39
C GLY A 80 -0.34 -4.32 -8.74
N PHE A 81 -1.51 -4.03 -9.33
CA PHE A 81 -1.87 -2.67 -9.72
C PHE A 81 -3.25 -2.28 -9.21
N ARG A 82 -3.40 -0.98 -8.96
CA ARG A 82 -4.67 -0.34 -8.64
C ARG A 82 -4.92 0.79 -9.63
N TRP A 83 -6.05 0.72 -10.32
CA TRP A 83 -6.47 1.71 -11.29
C TRP A 83 -7.62 2.54 -10.73
N LYS A 84 -7.52 3.85 -10.89
CA LYS A 84 -8.58 4.79 -10.59
C LYS A 84 -9.21 5.23 -11.90
N MET A 85 -10.45 4.84 -12.11
CA MET A 85 -11.26 5.19 -13.27
C MET A 85 -12.33 6.19 -12.86
N VAL A 86 -12.75 7.06 -13.78
CA VAL A 86 -13.82 8.03 -13.57
C VAL A 86 -14.81 7.91 -14.70
N ASN A 87 -16.08 7.72 -14.36
CA ASN A 87 -17.16 7.86 -15.32
C ASN A 87 -17.37 9.34 -15.64
N LEU A 88 -17.18 9.73 -16.90
CA LEU A 88 -17.31 11.11 -17.37
C LEU A 88 -18.77 11.59 -17.35
N SER A 89 -19.75 10.68 -17.49
CA SER A 89 -21.17 11.04 -17.50
C SER A 89 -21.77 11.19 -16.09
N THR A 90 -21.29 10.42 -15.11
CA THR A 90 -21.84 10.39 -13.74
C THR A 90 -20.88 10.90 -12.68
N SER A 91 -19.65 11.23 -13.05
CA SER A 91 -18.54 11.58 -12.15
C SER A 91 -18.20 10.52 -11.09
N LYS A 92 -18.80 9.32 -11.18
CA LYS A 92 -18.51 8.21 -10.28
C LYS A 92 -17.09 7.72 -10.49
N VAL A 93 -16.39 7.47 -9.38
CA VAL A 93 -15.02 6.97 -9.40
C VAL A 93 -15.05 5.49 -9.06
N PHE A 94 -14.39 4.68 -9.89
CA PHE A 94 -14.20 3.26 -9.64
C PHE A 94 -12.73 2.98 -9.35
N ILE A 95 -12.50 2.01 -8.48
CA ILE A 95 -11.18 1.49 -8.15
C ILE A 95 -11.16 0.04 -8.60
N ILE A 96 -10.29 -0.25 -9.55
CA ILE A 96 -10.05 -1.60 -10.06
C ILE A 96 -8.72 -2.06 -9.48
N LYS A 97 -8.69 -3.26 -8.92
CA LYS A 97 -7.49 -3.92 -8.43
C LYS A 97 -7.20 -5.14 -9.27
N VAL A 98 -5.95 -5.26 -9.69
CA VAL A 98 -5.46 -6.42 -10.43
C VAL A 98 -4.18 -6.93 -9.78
N ASP A 99 -3.91 -8.22 -9.92
CA ASP A 99 -2.67 -8.80 -9.45
C ASP A 99 -1.50 -8.51 -10.41
N LYS A 100 -0.32 -9.07 -10.11
CA LYS A 100 0.89 -8.92 -10.94
C LYS A 100 0.78 -9.61 -12.31
N ASP A 101 -0.13 -10.58 -12.43
CA ASP A 101 -0.43 -11.30 -13.67
C ASP A 101 -1.62 -10.65 -14.42
N PHE A 102 -2.02 -9.45 -14.02
CA PHE A 102 -3.16 -8.71 -14.57
C PHE A 102 -4.49 -9.47 -14.47
N LYS A 103 -4.68 -10.30 -13.45
CA LYS A 103 -5.98 -10.88 -13.13
C LYS A 103 -6.77 -9.95 -12.25
N LEU A 104 -8.07 -9.83 -12.53
CA LEU A 104 -8.97 -9.00 -11.76
C LEU A 104 -9.10 -9.52 -10.31
N ILE A 105 -8.73 -8.68 -9.34
CA ILE A 105 -8.91 -8.97 -7.91
C ILE A 105 -10.26 -8.41 -7.46
N SER A 106 -10.52 -7.14 -7.76
CA SER A 106 -11.80 -6.52 -7.40
C SER A 106 -12.08 -5.23 -8.15
N VAL A 107 -13.36 -4.89 -8.23
CA VAL A 107 -13.87 -3.62 -8.73
C VAL A 107 -14.77 -3.03 -7.65
N ARG A 108 -14.59 -1.76 -7.32
CA ARG A 108 -15.44 -1.07 -6.34
C ARG A 108 -15.65 0.38 -6.68
N ASN A 109 -16.75 0.94 -6.21
CA ASN A 109 -16.92 2.39 -6.17
C ASN A 109 -15.99 3.01 -5.11
N ALA A 110 -15.51 4.23 -5.37
CA ALA A 110 -14.63 4.95 -4.43
C ALA A 110 -15.33 5.33 -3.12
N ASP A 111 -16.67 5.43 -3.13
CA ASP A 111 -17.50 5.66 -1.95
C ASP A 111 -17.74 4.38 -1.11
N ASN A 112 -17.07 3.26 -1.44
CA ASN A 112 -17.23 1.93 -0.86
C ASN A 112 -18.69 1.39 -0.90
N SER A 113 -19.57 1.97 -1.71
CA SER A 113 -20.99 1.63 -1.69
C SER A 113 -21.31 0.23 -2.24
N LYS A 114 -20.48 -0.31 -3.15
CA LYS A 114 -20.65 -1.67 -3.73
C LYS A 114 -19.32 -2.26 -4.19
N ASN A 115 -19.15 -3.57 -3.93
CA ASN A 115 -18.24 -4.41 -4.69
C ASN A 115 -18.97 -4.78 -6.00
N ILE A 116 -18.36 -4.44 -7.12
CA ILE A 116 -18.81 -4.85 -8.44
C ILE A 116 -18.10 -6.19 -8.67
N THR A 117 -18.87 -7.27 -8.58
CA THR A 117 -18.36 -8.60 -8.92
C THR A 117 -18.08 -8.68 -10.42
N PRO A 118 -17.06 -9.47 -10.84
CA PRO A 118 -16.78 -9.72 -12.25
C PRO A 118 -17.99 -10.28 -12.97
#